data_AF-A0A4Q4UVN8-F1
#
_entry.id   AF-A0A4Q4UVN8-F1
#
_cell.length_a   1.000
_cell.length_b   1.000
_cell.length_c   1.000
_cell.angle_alpha   90.00
_cell.angle_beta   90.00
_cell.angle_gamma   90.00
#
_symmetry.space_group_name_H-M   'P 1'
#
loop_
_entity.id
_entity.type
_entity.pdbx_description
1 polymer ?
#
loop_
_entity_poly.entity_id
_entity_poly.type
_entity_poly.pdbx_seq_one_letter_code
_entity_poly.pdbx_strand_id
1 'polypeptide(L)'
;MPQDLAMSQEETPGDSRREIVETNNFRRVLEFFDEEGNLKDTNTRIRIRCGICLEKDLSIMNSSTDTHASEQHEHYTVLPRCGHGFGYRCVIKWLFTNGFRRGGRMGCPTCREPVCCDTNPLHFETPEIFHAYDGVRQRDDVNAIRQILSSTHTCGQCDETASAASPEEQFPRLPLDGTTDRAAADVGGSRPEGTLTRSVSELIEDITLAAAWVVEHLDDRWEHTPLLLELLSSEVLEILNRGTGRS
;
A
#
# COMPACT_ATOMS: atom_id res chain seq x y z
N MET A 1 -34.13 18.06 -69.20
CA MET A 1 -34.63 17.62 -67.88
C MET A 1 -33.71 16.52 -67.38
N PRO A 2 -32.58 16.85 -66.71
CA PRO A 2 -31.74 15.86 -66.07
C PRO A 2 -32.32 15.52 -64.69
N GLN A 3 -32.36 14.25 -64.34
CA GLN A 3 -32.82 13.74 -63.05
C GLN A 3 -31.65 13.75 -62.08
N ASP A 4 -31.73 14.59 -61.06
CA ASP A 4 -30.82 14.60 -59.91
C ASP A 4 -31.10 13.36 -59.05
N LEU A 5 -30.21 12.37 -59.15
CA LEU A 5 -30.13 11.24 -58.22
C LEU A 5 -29.45 11.73 -56.94
N ALA A 6 -30.26 12.14 -55.97
CA ALA A 6 -29.86 12.38 -54.60
C ALA A 6 -29.31 11.08 -54.01
N MET A 7 -28.00 10.99 -53.87
CA MET A 7 -27.34 9.95 -53.09
C MET A 7 -27.57 10.24 -51.61
N SER A 8 -28.48 9.50 -50.99
CA SER A 8 -28.55 9.37 -49.53
C SER A 8 -27.24 8.77 -49.04
N GLN A 9 -26.39 9.60 -48.43
CA GLN A 9 -25.31 9.14 -47.58
C GLN A 9 -25.97 8.52 -46.35
N GLU A 10 -26.08 7.19 -46.32
CA GLU A 10 -26.17 6.45 -45.06
C GLU A 10 -24.92 6.78 -44.26
N GLU A 11 -25.08 7.67 -43.28
CA GLU A 11 -24.13 7.82 -42.19
C GLU A 11 -24.12 6.48 -41.44
N THR A 12 -23.16 5.62 -41.80
CA THR A 12 -22.82 4.45 -40.99
C THR A 12 -22.56 4.93 -39.57
N PRO A 13 -23.30 4.44 -38.56
CA PRO A 13 -23.12 4.85 -37.17
C PRO A 13 -21.66 4.60 -36.83
N GLY A 14 -20.97 5.70 -36.52
CA GLY A 14 -19.53 5.76 -36.41
C GLY A 14 -19.00 4.63 -35.54
N ASP A 15 -17.94 4.01 -36.04
CA ASP A 15 -17.05 3.13 -35.28
C ASP A 15 -16.63 3.85 -34.00
N SER A 16 -17.42 3.67 -32.95
CA SER A 16 -17.22 4.26 -31.64
C SER A 16 -15.98 3.59 -31.09
N ARG A 17 -14.84 4.22 -31.38
CA ARG A 17 -13.51 3.73 -31.10
C ARG A 17 -13.44 3.33 -29.63
N ARG A 18 -13.40 2.02 -29.36
CA ARG A 18 -13.34 1.48 -28.00
C ARG A 18 -12.08 2.02 -27.34
N GLU A 19 -12.25 2.81 -26.29
CA GLU A 19 -11.15 3.28 -25.47
C GLU A 19 -10.68 2.17 -24.53
N ILE A 20 -9.37 1.91 -24.51
CA ILE A 20 -8.76 0.92 -23.62
C ILE A 20 -7.86 1.64 -22.63
N VAL A 21 -8.16 1.49 -21.35
CA VAL A 21 -7.42 2.09 -20.23
C VAL A 21 -6.41 1.08 -19.70
N GLU A 22 -5.12 1.32 -19.95
CA GLU A 22 -4.02 0.40 -19.60
C GLU A 22 -3.04 0.98 -18.56
N THR A 23 -3.40 2.10 -17.90
CA THR A 23 -2.53 2.75 -16.92
C THR A 23 -2.76 2.20 -15.51
N ASN A 24 -1.69 1.94 -14.75
CA ASN A 24 -1.79 1.59 -13.33
C ASN A 24 -1.82 2.82 -12.41
N ASN A 25 -1.86 4.05 -12.95
CA ASN A 25 -2.01 5.25 -12.14
C ASN A 25 -3.49 5.56 -11.92
N PHE A 26 -3.99 5.26 -10.73
CA PHE A 26 -5.39 5.38 -10.38
C PHE A 26 -5.91 6.82 -10.37
N ARG A 27 -5.05 7.84 -10.25
CA ARG A 27 -5.50 9.22 -10.46
C ARG A 27 -6.08 9.42 -11.87
N ARG A 28 -5.47 8.76 -12.87
CA ARG A 28 -5.93 8.77 -14.26
C ARG A 28 -7.06 7.77 -14.50
N VAL A 29 -7.01 6.59 -13.90
CA VAL A 29 -8.09 5.59 -14.02
C VAL A 29 -9.41 6.17 -13.52
N LEU A 30 -9.39 6.92 -12.42
CA LEU A 30 -10.59 7.54 -11.84
C LEU A 30 -11.24 8.60 -12.75
N GLU A 31 -10.54 9.14 -13.75
CA GLU A 31 -11.12 10.08 -14.72
C GLU A 31 -12.22 9.41 -15.58
N PHE A 32 -12.18 8.08 -15.71
CA PHE A 32 -13.17 7.28 -16.45
C PHE A 32 -14.42 6.94 -15.64
N PHE A 33 -14.45 7.29 -14.35
CA PHE A 33 -15.56 7.03 -13.46
C PHE A 33 -16.31 8.32 -13.10
N ASP A 34 -17.64 8.26 -13.01
CA ASP A 34 -18.49 9.33 -12.48
C ASP A 34 -18.39 9.43 -10.94
N GLU A 35 -19.01 10.43 -10.34
CA GLU A 35 -18.92 10.69 -8.89
C GLU A 35 -19.52 9.54 -8.06
N GLU A 36 -20.48 8.81 -8.60
CA GLU A 36 -21.09 7.64 -7.98
C GLU A 36 -20.23 6.37 -8.09
N GLY A 37 -19.18 6.40 -8.91
CA GLY A 37 -18.23 5.32 -9.11
C GLY A 37 -18.58 4.38 -10.28
N ASN A 38 -19.51 4.75 -11.15
CA ASN A 38 -19.80 4.02 -12.39
C ASN A 38 -18.86 4.49 -13.52
N LEU A 39 -18.67 3.64 -14.52
CA LEU A 39 -17.98 4.04 -15.76
C LEU A 39 -18.82 5.07 -16.53
N LYS A 40 -18.17 6.15 -16.96
CA LYS A 40 -18.81 7.22 -17.75
C LYS A 40 -19.22 6.75 -19.14
N ASP A 41 -18.42 5.90 -19.77
CA ASP A 41 -18.70 5.27 -21.06
C ASP A 41 -18.70 3.75 -20.92
N THR A 42 -19.82 3.14 -21.31
CA THR A 42 -20.02 1.69 -21.27
C THR A 42 -19.20 0.94 -22.30
N ASN A 43 -18.59 1.64 -23.28
CA ASN A 43 -17.66 1.06 -24.24
C ASN A 43 -16.20 1.11 -23.78
N THR A 44 -15.89 1.80 -22.68
CA THR A 44 -14.53 1.84 -22.12
C THR A 44 -14.13 0.48 -21.59
N ARG A 45 -12.98 -0.03 -22.01
CA ARG A 45 -12.41 -1.27 -21.48
C ARG A 45 -11.27 -0.95 -20.54
N ILE A 46 -11.30 -1.50 -19.32
CA ILE A 46 -10.19 -1.35 -18.37
C ILE A 46 -9.35 -2.62 -18.44
N ARG A 47 -8.04 -2.45 -18.67
CA ARG A 47 -7.08 -3.56 -18.71
C ARG A 47 -5.76 -3.13 -18.10
N ILE A 48 -5.73 -3.13 -16.76
CA ILE A 48 -4.57 -2.68 -16.01
C ILE A 48 -3.79 -3.90 -15.58
N ARG A 49 -2.55 -4.05 -16.06
CA ARG A 49 -1.65 -5.10 -15.58
C ARG A 49 -1.04 -4.73 -14.24
N CYS A 50 -0.84 -5.72 -13.37
CA CYS A 50 -0.06 -5.55 -12.16
C CYS A 50 1.37 -5.10 -12.51
N GLY A 51 1.77 -3.91 -12.04
CA GLY A 51 3.09 -3.33 -12.34
C GLY A 51 4.30 -4.07 -11.71
N ILE A 52 4.08 -5.13 -10.94
CA ILE A 52 5.13 -5.95 -10.33
C ILE A 52 5.33 -7.26 -11.11
N CYS A 53 4.28 -8.08 -11.26
CA CYS A 53 4.40 -9.36 -11.96
C CYS A 53 4.18 -9.25 -13.47
N LEU A 54 3.45 -8.23 -13.94
CA LEU A 54 3.06 -8.02 -15.34
C LEU A 54 2.25 -9.16 -15.99
N GLU A 55 1.91 -10.19 -15.23
CA GLU A 55 1.23 -11.41 -15.70
C GLU A 55 -0.29 -11.32 -15.54
N LYS A 56 -0.76 -10.71 -14.45
CA LYS A 56 -2.18 -10.64 -14.11
C LYS A 56 -2.74 -9.25 -14.31
N ASP A 57 -3.96 -9.19 -14.83
CA ASP A 57 -4.76 -7.97 -14.89
C ASP A 57 -5.41 -7.73 -13.50
N LEU A 58 -5.55 -6.48 -13.09
CA LEU A 58 -6.21 -6.09 -11.83
C LEU A 58 -7.72 -6.27 -11.97
N SER A 59 -8.42 -6.55 -10.87
CA SER A 59 -9.86 -6.86 -10.88
C SER A 59 -10.82 -5.68 -11.10
N ILE A 60 -10.33 -4.50 -11.48
CA ILE A 60 -11.17 -3.36 -11.91
C ILE A 60 -11.50 -3.50 -13.39
N MET A 61 -12.79 -3.62 -13.73
CA MET A 61 -13.24 -4.05 -15.05
C MET A 61 -14.53 -3.37 -15.49
N ASN A 62 -14.84 -3.40 -16.79
CA ASN A 62 -16.15 -2.97 -17.24
C ASN A 62 -17.13 -4.14 -17.16
N SER A 63 -17.95 -4.17 -16.11
CA SER A 63 -18.92 -5.23 -15.87
C SER A 63 -19.97 -5.40 -16.99
N SER A 64 -20.14 -4.40 -17.86
CA SER A 64 -21.08 -4.48 -18.99
C SER A 64 -20.50 -5.19 -20.21
N THR A 65 -19.18 -5.16 -20.40
CA THR A 65 -18.51 -5.71 -21.59
C THR A 65 -17.58 -6.88 -21.29
N ASP A 66 -16.99 -6.93 -20.09
CA ASP A 66 -16.04 -7.95 -19.70
C ASP A 66 -16.79 -9.10 -18.99
N THR A 67 -16.96 -10.22 -19.70
CA THR A 67 -17.53 -11.48 -19.16
C THR A 67 -16.47 -12.43 -18.63
N HIS A 68 -15.22 -11.98 -18.51
CA HIS A 68 -14.10 -12.83 -18.16
C HIS A 68 -14.25 -13.43 -16.75
N ALA A 69 -13.97 -14.73 -16.63
CA ALA A 69 -13.96 -15.44 -15.35
C ALA A 69 -13.02 -14.73 -14.37
N SER A 70 -13.49 -14.53 -13.14
CA SER A 70 -12.77 -13.88 -12.04
C SER A 70 -11.35 -14.43 -11.81
N GLU A 71 -11.06 -15.65 -12.26
CA GLU A 71 -9.77 -16.33 -12.14
C GLU A 71 -8.59 -15.60 -12.82
N GLN A 72 -8.84 -14.79 -13.84
CA GLN A 72 -7.77 -14.05 -14.54
C GLN A 72 -7.41 -12.72 -13.87
N HIS A 73 -8.23 -12.29 -12.90
CA HIS A 73 -8.09 -10.99 -12.27
C HIS A 73 -7.60 -11.12 -10.83
N GLU A 74 -6.54 -10.40 -10.49
CA GLU A 74 -6.04 -10.33 -9.13
C GLU A 74 -6.73 -9.20 -8.36
N HIS A 75 -7.11 -9.45 -7.11
CA HIS A 75 -7.38 -8.35 -6.16
C HIS A 75 -6.21 -7.38 -6.17
N TYR A 76 -6.49 -6.10 -5.98
CA TYR A 76 -5.49 -5.07 -6.12
C TYR A 76 -5.49 -4.13 -4.93
N THR A 77 -4.45 -3.32 -4.83
CA THR A 77 -4.38 -2.21 -3.92
C THR A 77 -3.87 -0.99 -4.66
N VAL A 78 -4.13 0.19 -4.12
CA VAL A 78 -3.66 1.47 -4.64
C VAL A 78 -2.79 2.13 -3.59
N LEU A 79 -1.55 2.48 -3.96
CA LEU A 79 -0.66 3.13 -3.02
C LEU A 79 -1.10 4.58 -2.77
N PRO A 80 -1.28 4.97 -1.50
CA PRO A 80 -1.91 6.22 -1.12
C PRO A 80 -1.23 7.48 -1.69
N ARG A 81 0.10 7.57 -1.57
CA ARG A 81 0.84 8.79 -1.94
C ARG A 81 0.89 9.03 -3.44
N CYS A 82 1.10 7.99 -4.24
CA CYS A 82 1.34 8.13 -5.67
C CYS A 82 0.20 7.68 -6.57
N GLY A 83 -0.77 6.92 -6.04
CA GLY A 83 -1.88 6.37 -6.79
C GLY A 83 -1.54 5.21 -7.72
N HIS A 84 -0.35 4.62 -7.64
CA HIS A 84 -0.05 3.43 -8.44
C HIS A 84 -0.70 2.19 -7.83
N GLY A 85 -1.41 1.44 -8.68
CA GLY A 85 -2.06 0.19 -8.32
C GLY A 85 -1.23 -1.04 -8.69
N PHE A 86 -1.38 -2.07 -7.86
CA PHE A 86 -0.68 -3.34 -7.99
C PHE A 86 -1.58 -4.49 -7.54
N GLY A 87 -1.32 -5.69 -8.03
CA GLY A 87 -1.90 -6.90 -7.46
C GLY A 87 -1.54 -7.00 -5.97
N TYR A 88 -2.54 -7.23 -5.13
CA TYR A 88 -2.40 -7.18 -3.67
C TYR A 88 -1.34 -8.18 -3.19
N ARG A 89 -1.34 -9.42 -3.71
CA ARG A 89 -0.35 -10.42 -3.30
C ARG A 89 1.04 -10.02 -3.73
N CYS A 90 1.16 -9.42 -4.92
CA CYS A 90 2.44 -8.96 -5.45
C CYS A 90 3.04 -7.84 -4.59
N VAL A 91 2.23 -6.83 -4.22
CA VAL A 91 2.72 -5.71 -3.42
C VAL A 91 3.07 -6.14 -2.00
N ILE A 92 2.28 -7.01 -1.38
CA ILE A 92 2.53 -7.49 -0.03
C ILE A 92 3.81 -8.32 -0.01
N LYS A 93 3.98 -9.24 -0.96
CA LYS A 93 5.25 -9.99 -1.12
C LYS A 93 6.44 -9.05 -1.32
N TRP A 94 6.28 -8.02 -2.16
CA TRP A 94 7.33 -7.03 -2.42
C TRP A 94 7.69 -6.25 -1.13
N LEU A 95 6.69 -5.83 -0.35
CA LEU A 95 6.87 -5.13 0.92
C LEU A 95 7.62 -6.01 1.93
N PHE A 96 7.21 -7.26 2.13
CA PHE A 96 7.88 -8.18 3.05
C PHE A 96 9.31 -8.52 2.61
N THR A 97 9.55 -8.67 1.30
CA THR A 97 10.88 -9.01 0.80
C THR A 97 11.86 -7.83 0.90
N ASN A 98 11.38 -6.60 0.72
CA ASN A 98 12.25 -5.41 0.63
C ASN A 98 12.27 -4.57 1.92
N GLY A 99 11.21 -4.59 2.73
CA GLY A 99 11.08 -3.77 3.93
C GLY A 99 12.01 -4.16 5.06
N PHE A 100 12.14 -5.46 5.33
CA PHE A 100 12.94 -5.96 6.44
C PHE A 100 14.45 -5.94 6.17
N ARG A 101 14.88 -6.01 4.90
CA ARG A 101 16.29 -6.23 4.57
C ARG A 101 17.18 -4.98 4.57
N ARG A 102 16.62 -3.76 4.56
CA ARG A 102 17.44 -2.57 4.29
C ARG A 102 17.28 -1.37 5.22
N GLY A 103 16.33 -1.35 6.16
CA GLY A 103 16.11 -0.17 7.01
C GLY A 103 15.96 1.14 6.21
N GLY A 104 15.62 1.02 4.93
CA GLY A 104 15.63 2.09 3.95
C GLY A 104 14.21 2.46 3.56
N ARG A 105 14.00 3.72 3.19
CA ARG A 105 12.71 4.24 2.74
C ARG A 105 12.19 3.38 1.58
N MET A 106 11.11 2.65 1.81
CA MET A 106 10.45 1.87 0.76
C MET A 106 9.78 2.82 -0.23
N GLY A 107 10.12 2.68 -1.51
CA GLY A 107 9.56 3.50 -2.58
C GLY A 107 8.71 2.66 -3.53
N CYS A 108 7.63 3.25 -4.04
CA CYS A 108 6.73 2.64 -5.02
C CYS A 108 7.51 1.94 -6.14
N PRO A 109 7.17 0.69 -6.51
CA PRO A 109 7.84 -0.02 -7.60
C PRO A 109 7.86 0.74 -8.94
N THR A 110 6.84 1.56 -9.20
CA THR A 110 6.69 2.32 -10.45
C THR A 110 7.41 3.67 -10.40
N CYS A 111 7.10 4.53 -9.42
CA CYS A 111 7.60 5.92 -9.41
C CYS A 111 8.61 6.23 -8.31
N ARG A 112 8.94 5.26 -7.45
CA ARG A 112 9.86 5.40 -6.30
C ARG A 112 9.42 6.37 -5.20
N GLU A 113 8.25 7.00 -5.32
CA GLU A 113 7.63 7.79 -4.25
C GLU A 113 7.56 6.97 -2.96
N PRO A 114 7.89 7.52 -1.79
CA PRO A 114 7.86 6.75 -0.54
C PRO A 114 6.48 6.14 -0.30
N VAL A 115 6.47 4.89 0.16
CA VAL A 115 5.23 4.19 0.52
C VAL A 115 4.85 4.48 1.97
N CYS A 116 5.85 4.50 2.86
CA CYS A 116 5.68 4.83 4.28
C CYS A 116 5.62 6.35 4.50
N CYS A 117 5.17 6.74 5.69
CA CYS A 117 5.17 8.14 6.09
C CYS A 117 6.59 8.69 6.29
N ASP A 118 6.73 10.01 6.18
CA ASP A 118 8.03 10.66 6.31
C ASP A 118 8.52 10.75 7.75
N THR A 119 7.59 10.71 8.71
CA THR A 119 7.83 10.90 10.14
C THR A 119 8.45 9.67 10.80
N ASN A 120 8.02 8.47 10.42
CA ASN A 120 8.60 7.23 10.91
C ASN A 120 8.60 6.17 9.79
N PRO A 121 9.77 5.74 9.28
CA PRO A 121 9.85 4.74 8.23
C PRO A 121 9.35 3.35 8.66
N LEU A 122 9.16 3.12 9.96
CA LEU A 122 8.55 1.91 10.52
C LEU A 122 7.03 1.97 10.55
N HIS A 123 6.42 3.16 10.39
CA HIS A 123 4.98 3.26 10.30
C HIS A 123 4.54 2.82 8.92
N PHE A 124 3.90 1.65 8.90
CA PHE A 124 3.44 1.01 7.69
C PHE A 124 1.98 0.61 7.90
N GLU A 125 1.09 1.25 7.15
CA GLU A 125 -0.30 0.83 7.06
C GLU A 125 -0.41 -0.25 5.99
N THR A 126 -0.99 -1.39 6.39
CA THR A 126 -1.35 -2.44 5.45
C THR A 126 -2.27 -1.84 4.38
N PRO A 127 -1.89 -1.88 3.09
CA PRO A 127 -2.69 -1.31 2.03
C PRO A 127 -4.05 -2.00 1.96
N GLU A 128 -5.10 -1.23 1.71
CA GLU A 128 -6.45 -1.76 1.56
C GLU A 128 -6.54 -2.67 0.32
N ILE A 129 -7.33 -3.74 0.42
CA ILE A 129 -7.57 -4.70 -0.66
C ILE A 129 -8.89 -4.38 -1.37
N PHE A 130 -8.82 -4.27 -2.70
CA PHE A 130 -9.97 -4.02 -3.57
C PHE A 130 -10.28 -5.25 -4.40
N HIS A 131 -11.57 -5.48 -4.63
CA HIS A 131 -12.09 -6.70 -5.21
C HIS A 131 -12.78 -6.46 -6.56
N ALA A 132 -13.49 -5.35 -6.77
CA ALA A 132 -14.09 -4.83 -8.01
C ALA A 132 -14.69 -5.81 -9.06
N TYR A 133 -15.06 -7.04 -8.68
CA TYR A 133 -15.59 -8.04 -9.63
C TYR A 133 -17.01 -7.77 -10.14
N ASP A 134 -17.76 -6.93 -9.43
CA ASP A 134 -19.13 -6.56 -9.78
C ASP A 134 -19.32 -5.05 -9.66
N GLY A 135 -20.32 -4.53 -10.36
CA GLY A 135 -20.55 -3.09 -10.44
C GLY A 135 -20.88 -2.43 -9.09
N VAL A 136 -21.39 -3.17 -8.09
CA VAL A 136 -21.65 -2.61 -6.76
C VAL A 136 -20.32 -2.44 -6.03
N ARG A 137 -19.54 -3.51 -5.90
CA ARG A 137 -18.22 -3.48 -5.25
C ARG A 137 -17.27 -2.52 -5.95
N GLN A 138 -17.31 -2.44 -7.27
CA GLN A 138 -16.47 -1.52 -8.03
C GLN A 138 -16.77 -0.06 -7.65
N ARG A 139 -18.03 0.32 -7.46
CA ARG A 139 -18.37 1.67 -7.00
C ARG A 139 -17.79 1.95 -5.62
N ASP A 140 -17.95 1.00 -4.71
CA ASP A 140 -17.44 1.11 -3.34
C ASP A 140 -15.90 1.26 -3.36
N ASP A 141 -15.20 0.41 -4.11
CA ASP A 141 -13.75 0.45 -4.29
C ASP A 141 -13.31 1.79 -4.92
N VAL A 142 -13.96 2.24 -5.99
CA VAL A 142 -13.65 3.52 -6.66
C VAL A 142 -13.77 4.70 -5.69
N ASN A 143 -14.82 4.70 -4.87
CA ASN A 143 -15.05 5.76 -3.89
C ASN A 143 -14.05 5.70 -2.73
N ALA A 144 -13.69 4.51 -2.25
CA ALA A 144 -12.63 4.33 -1.26
C ALA A 144 -11.28 4.83 -1.80
N ILE A 145 -10.93 4.46 -3.04
CA ILE A 145 -9.69 4.92 -3.69
C ILE A 145 -9.67 6.44 -3.83
N ARG A 146 -10.79 7.08 -4.18
CA ARG A 146 -10.87 8.56 -4.21
C ARG A 146 -10.58 9.17 -2.85
N GLN A 147 -11.15 8.63 -1.78
CA GLN A 147 -10.94 9.13 -0.43
C GLN A 147 -9.47 9.00 -0.03
N ILE A 148 -8.87 7.83 -0.26
CA ILE A 148 -7.44 7.59 -0.05
C ILE A 148 -6.64 8.66 -0.80
N LEU A 149 -6.77 8.76 -2.13
CA LEU A 149 -5.93 9.62 -2.96
C LEU A 149 -6.15 11.13 -2.78
N SER A 150 -7.27 11.53 -2.17
CA SER A 150 -7.59 12.92 -1.84
C SER A 150 -7.14 13.32 -0.44
N SER A 151 -6.93 12.35 0.45
CA SER A 151 -6.43 12.63 1.79
C SER A 151 -4.99 13.14 1.73
N THR A 152 -4.69 14.20 2.48
CA THR A 152 -3.32 14.59 2.76
C THR A 152 -2.78 13.50 3.68
N HIS A 153 -2.10 12.49 3.13
CA HIS A 153 -1.70 11.31 3.90
C HIS A 153 -0.78 11.67 5.07
N THR A 154 -1.41 11.89 6.22
CA THR A 154 -0.83 11.64 7.53
C THR A 154 -0.98 10.15 7.79
N CYS A 155 0.06 9.53 8.35
CA CYS A 155 -0.09 8.16 8.79
C CYS A 155 -0.92 8.16 10.08
N GLY A 156 -1.92 7.29 10.18
CA GLY A 156 -2.77 7.14 11.36
C GLY A 156 -1.95 6.90 12.62
N GLN A 157 -0.84 6.16 12.53
CA GLN A 157 0.09 5.94 13.64
C GLN A 157 0.84 7.23 14.05
N CYS A 158 1.03 8.18 13.12
CA CYS A 158 1.57 9.51 13.44
C CYS A 158 0.52 10.41 14.09
N ASP A 159 -0.75 10.29 13.70
CA ASP A 159 -1.84 11.11 14.26
C ASP A 159 -2.20 10.67 15.69
N GLU A 160 -2.13 9.37 15.98
CA GLU A 160 -2.31 8.82 17.33
C GLU A 160 -1.21 9.27 18.30
N THR A 161 0.05 9.30 17.83
CA THR A 161 1.18 9.75 18.66
C THR A 161 1.17 11.26 18.89
N ALA A 162 0.72 12.05 17.92
CA ALA A 162 0.51 13.50 18.11
C ALA A 162 -0.63 13.78 19.11
N SER A 163 -1.70 12.97 19.09
CA SER A 163 -2.84 13.12 20.00
C SER A 163 -2.51 12.66 21.44
N ALA A 164 -1.66 11.64 21.60
CA ALA A 164 -1.20 11.16 22.91
C ALA A 164 -0.17 12.10 23.58
N ALA A 165 0.53 12.93 22.80
CA ALA A 165 1.55 13.85 23.30
C ALA A 165 0.99 15.15 23.92
N SER A 166 -0.34 15.28 24.06
CA SER A 166 -0.97 16.42 24.73
C SER A 166 -1.58 16.08 26.09
N PRO A 167 -0.79 15.88 27.17
CA PRO A 167 -1.25 16.03 28.54
C PRO A 167 -0.75 17.36 29.11
N GLU A 168 -1.21 18.49 28.57
CA GLU A 168 -1.12 19.78 29.26
C GLU A 168 -2.50 20.33 29.52
N GLU A 169 -3.26 19.75 30.46
CA GLU A 169 -4.15 20.56 31.30
C GLU A 169 -4.19 20.01 32.73
N GLN A 170 -3.78 20.89 33.66
CA GLN A 170 -4.01 20.88 35.11
C GLN A 170 -3.05 20.08 36.00
N PHE A 171 -1.81 20.57 36.11
CA PHE A 171 -1.16 20.61 37.42
C PHE A 171 -1.20 22.05 37.98
N PRO A 172 -1.69 22.26 39.22
CA PRO A 172 -1.67 23.56 39.86
C PRO A 172 -0.22 24.04 40.06
N ARG A 173 0.09 25.22 39.54
CA ARG A 173 1.32 25.95 39.84
C ARG A 173 1.45 26.13 41.36
N LEU A 174 2.50 25.54 41.94
CA LEU A 174 3.02 25.94 43.24
C LEU A 174 4.45 26.49 43.09
N PRO A 175 4.87 27.39 43.99
CA PRO A 175 5.93 28.35 43.71
C PRO A 175 7.32 27.75 43.89
N LEU A 176 8.23 28.25 43.05
CA LEU A 176 9.67 28.11 43.13
C LEU A 176 10.21 28.59 44.47
N ASP A 177 11.05 27.78 45.11
CA ASP A 177 12.10 28.27 46.00
C ASP A 177 13.27 27.27 46.11
N GLY A 178 14.50 27.80 46.11
CA GLY A 178 15.61 27.18 46.84
C GLY A 178 16.71 26.42 46.05
N THR A 179 17.59 27.17 45.40
CA THR A 179 19.07 27.09 45.45
C THR A 179 19.76 25.77 45.89
N THR A 180 20.63 25.20 45.04
CA THR A 180 22.06 24.95 45.39
C THR A 180 22.95 24.67 44.17
N ASP A 181 24.17 25.19 44.29
CA ASP A 181 25.30 25.24 43.35
C ASP A 181 26.06 23.92 43.09
N ARG A 182 26.94 24.00 42.07
CA ARG A 182 28.20 23.23 41.80
C ARG A 182 28.02 21.85 41.13
N ALA A 183 28.87 21.40 40.18
CA ALA A 183 30.17 21.84 39.67
C ALA A 183 30.41 21.29 38.25
N ALA A 184 31.42 21.84 37.58
CA ALA A 184 31.97 21.39 36.30
C ALA A 184 32.89 20.16 36.42
N ALA A 185 32.86 19.29 35.42
CA ALA A 185 33.96 18.48 34.88
C ALA A 185 33.48 17.91 33.53
N ASP A 186 34.04 18.30 32.38
CA ASP A 186 35.33 17.94 31.79
C ASP A 186 35.17 16.85 30.71
N VAL A 187 35.98 17.04 29.67
CA VAL A 187 35.93 16.50 28.32
C VAL A 187 36.27 15.01 28.28
N GLY A 188 35.47 14.25 27.54
CA GLY A 188 35.75 12.86 27.20
C GLY A 188 34.96 12.41 25.98
N GLY A 189 35.43 12.77 24.79
CA GLY A 189 34.86 12.31 23.53
C GLY A 189 34.94 10.79 23.41
N SER A 190 33.79 10.15 23.25
CA SER A 190 33.66 8.81 22.68
C SER A 190 32.33 8.76 21.94
N ARG A 191 32.43 8.62 20.63
CA ARG A 191 31.33 8.44 19.68
C ARG A 191 30.56 7.17 20.08
N PRO A 192 29.26 7.22 20.39
CA PRO A 192 28.51 6.01 20.64
C PRO A 192 28.35 5.29 19.29
N GLU A 193 29.01 4.15 19.15
CA GLU A 193 28.56 3.14 18.21
C GLU A 193 27.14 2.77 18.63
N GLY A 194 26.16 3.16 17.80
CA GLY A 194 24.74 2.94 18.04
C GLY A 194 24.48 1.47 18.28
N THR A 195 24.36 1.11 19.55
CA THR A 195 23.94 -0.22 19.94
C THR A 195 22.44 -0.27 19.67
N LEU A 196 22.03 -1.01 18.64
CA LEU A 196 20.63 -1.34 18.40
C LEU A 196 20.17 -2.25 19.54
N THR A 197 19.80 -1.65 20.67
CA THR A 197 19.16 -2.34 21.80
C THR A 197 17.68 -2.48 21.51
N ARG A 198 17.36 -3.28 20.48
CA ARG A 198 15.97 -3.70 20.31
C ARG A 198 15.65 -4.65 21.46
N SER A 199 14.55 -4.39 22.17
CA SER A 199 14.21 -5.25 23.30
C SER A 199 13.77 -6.62 22.79
N VAL A 200 14.01 -7.67 23.58
CA VAL A 200 13.55 -9.03 23.23
C VAL A 200 12.03 -9.06 23.04
N SER A 201 11.30 -8.20 23.76
CA SER A 201 9.85 -8.04 23.66
C SER A 201 9.40 -7.54 22.28
N GLU A 202 10.05 -6.49 21.76
CA GLU A 202 9.75 -5.96 20.41
C GLU A 202 10.05 -6.98 19.31
N LEU A 203 11.07 -7.80 19.49
CA LEU A 203 11.41 -8.86 18.56
C LEU A 203 10.38 -10.00 18.59
N ILE A 204 9.87 -10.34 19.77
CA ILE A 204 8.81 -11.35 19.94
C ILE A 204 7.52 -10.86 19.26
N GLU A 205 7.16 -9.59 19.43
CA GLU A 205 5.98 -9.01 18.79
C GLU A 205 6.06 -9.09 17.26
N ASP A 206 7.21 -8.72 16.66
CA ASP A 206 7.44 -8.84 15.22
C ASP A 206 7.30 -10.29 14.72
N ILE A 207 7.88 -11.25 15.45
CA ILE A 207 7.82 -12.68 15.10
C ILE A 207 6.38 -13.19 15.22
N THR A 208 5.66 -12.80 16.27
CA THR A 208 4.27 -13.18 16.49
C THR A 208 3.36 -12.59 15.41
N LEU A 209 3.58 -11.33 15.00
CA LEU A 209 2.84 -10.70 13.90
C LEU A 209 3.11 -11.40 12.57
N ALA A 210 4.38 -11.71 12.28
CA ALA A 210 4.75 -12.43 11.06
C ALA A 210 4.16 -13.85 11.04
N ALA A 211 4.16 -14.55 12.16
CA ALA A 211 3.58 -15.89 12.28
C ALA A 211 2.04 -15.86 12.14
N ALA A 212 1.36 -14.90 12.79
CA ALA A 212 -0.08 -14.72 12.66
C ALA A 212 -0.49 -14.40 11.22
N TRP A 213 0.26 -13.52 10.55
CA TRP A 213 0.04 -13.20 9.14
C TRP A 213 0.18 -14.42 8.24
N VAL A 214 1.21 -15.24 8.46
CA VAL A 214 1.43 -16.50 7.73
C VAL A 214 0.27 -17.47 7.94
N VAL A 215 -0.26 -17.57 9.16
CA VAL A 215 -1.40 -18.45 9.48
C VAL A 215 -2.70 -17.95 8.83
N GLU A 216 -2.93 -16.63 8.79
CA GLU A 216 -4.15 -16.05 8.20
C GLU A 216 -4.15 -16.03 6.67
N HIS A 217 -2.97 -15.97 6.03
CA HIS A 217 -2.85 -15.79 4.58
C HIS A 217 -2.33 -17.03 3.83
N LEU A 218 -1.99 -18.10 4.55
CA LEU A 218 -1.86 -19.43 3.99
C LEU A 218 -3.25 -20.06 3.85
N ASP A 219 -3.92 -19.73 2.75
CA ASP A 219 -5.08 -20.48 2.26
C ASP A 219 -4.67 -21.94 1.93
N ASP A 220 -5.62 -22.89 1.99
CA ASP A 220 -5.53 -24.38 2.12
C ASP A 220 -4.56 -25.17 1.19
N ARG A 221 -3.71 -24.51 0.41
CA ARG A 221 -2.74 -25.13 -0.48
C ARG A 221 -1.37 -25.29 0.20
N TRP A 222 -1.26 -26.39 0.93
CA TRP A 222 -0.05 -26.91 1.59
C TRP A 222 1.17 -27.15 0.67
N GLU A 223 1.06 -26.96 -0.65
CA GLU A 223 2.11 -27.26 -1.62
C GLU A 223 3.27 -26.26 -1.64
N HIS A 224 3.16 -25.14 -0.91
CA HIS A 224 4.21 -24.11 -0.82
C HIS A 224 4.73 -23.84 0.60
N THR A 225 4.22 -24.58 1.60
CA THR A 225 4.62 -24.50 3.02
C THR A 225 6.12 -24.72 3.27
N PRO A 226 6.85 -25.59 2.53
CA PRO A 226 8.28 -25.83 2.80
C PRO A 226 9.17 -24.60 2.56
N LEU A 227 8.90 -23.81 1.51
CA LEU A 227 9.68 -22.61 1.18
C LEU A 227 9.44 -21.48 2.19
N LEU A 228 8.23 -21.39 2.74
CA LEU A 228 7.87 -20.41 3.76
C LEU A 228 8.47 -20.77 5.12
N LEU A 229 8.52 -22.05 5.48
CA LEU A 229 9.22 -22.54 6.67
C LEU A 229 10.75 -22.39 6.54
N GLU A 230 11.32 -22.59 5.34
CA GLU A 230 12.75 -22.28 5.11
C GLU A 230 13.06 -20.79 5.26
N LEU A 231 12.20 -19.91 4.72
CA LEU A 231 12.34 -18.44 4.89
C LEU A 231 12.23 -18.02 6.35
N LEU A 232 11.21 -18.51 7.06
CA LEU A 232 11.03 -18.22 8.49
C LEU A 232 12.16 -18.83 9.33
N SER A 233 12.62 -20.05 9.04
CA SER A 233 13.73 -20.66 9.75
C SER A 233 15.04 -19.93 9.50
N SER A 234 15.33 -19.47 8.27
CA SER A 234 16.54 -18.71 7.96
C SER A 234 16.56 -17.36 8.66
N GLU A 235 15.43 -16.64 8.70
CA GLU A 235 15.31 -15.34 9.37
C GLU A 235 15.34 -15.48 10.90
N VAL A 236 14.63 -16.47 11.47
CA VAL A 236 14.68 -16.77 12.90
C VAL A 236 16.10 -17.20 13.30
N LEU A 237 16.80 -17.99 12.49
CA LEU A 237 18.19 -18.39 12.75
C LEU A 237 19.16 -17.21 12.66
N GLU A 238 18.97 -16.29 11.70
CA GLU A 238 19.81 -15.09 11.58
C GLU A 238 19.60 -14.12 12.76
N ILE A 239 18.36 -13.97 13.21
CA ILE A 239 17.99 -13.21 14.41
C ILE A 239 18.62 -13.84 15.67
N LEU A 240 18.52 -15.16 15.83
CA LEU A 240 19.10 -15.89 16.97
C LEU A 240 20.65 -15.83 16.96
N ASN A 241 21.28 -15.92 15.80
CA ASN A 241 22.73 -15.83 15.66
C ASN A 241 23.26 -14.42 15.94
N ARG A 242 22.51 -13.36 15.58
CA ARG A 242 22.85 -11.98 15.94
C ARG A 242 22.70 -11.70 17.44
N GLY A 243 21.76 -12.38 18.11
CA GLY A 243 21.56 -12.27 19.56
C GLY A 243 22.56 -13.05 20.41
N THR A 244 23.15 -14.13 19.89
CA THR A 244 24.04 -15.04 20.64
C THR A 244 25.54 -14.82 20.38
N GLY A 245 25.92 -13.99 19.41
CA GLY A 245 27.31 -13.72 19.02
C GLY A 245 28.14 -12.83 19.96
N ARG A 246 27.78 -12.72 21.25
CA ARG A 246 28.60 -12.07 22.27
C ARG A 246 28.63 -12.92 23.55
N SER A 247 29.62 -13.79 23.63
CA SER A 247 30.21 -14.31 24.86
C SER A 247 31.68 -14.57 24.60
#